data_AF-A0A165Y2R7-F1
#
_entry.id   AF-A0A165Y2R7-F1
#
_cell.length_a   1.000
_cell.length_b   1.000
_cell.length_c   1.000
_cell.angle_alpha   90.00
_cell.angle_beta   90.00
_cell.angle_gamma   90.00
#
_symmetry.space_group_name_H-M   'P 1'
#
loop_
_entity.id
_entity.type
_entity.pdbx_description
1 polymer ?
#
loop_
_entity_poly.entity_id
_entity_poly.type
_entity_poly.pdbx_seq_one_letter_code
_entity_poly.pdbx_strand_id
1 'polypeptide(L)'
;MNPPKVIPKSFDGEAHECAEHIARIIPATTMDWSSDGYFSHPFSLAELEEVQQRIAKHPGKSATGPDSVSYDDISTIKNADLLALFQGCIDSAGVPSCLLKTLTLLIALRFREWMSKEDIIPNTQNGFREGYRTNNNSFILRCAIDKARSMGRPLYICFVDCTNAFPATHRPTLWAKLYARGVGGPLFD
;
A
#
# COMPACT_ATOMS: atom_id res chain seq x y z
N MET A 1 0.37 -18.24 -5.63
CA MET A 1 0.88 -17.32 -6.68
C MET A 1 0.73 -18.05 -8.00
N ASN A 2 0.16 -17.43 -9.03
CA ASN A 2 0.01 -18.02 -10.36
C ASN A 2 1.18 -17.57 -11.24
N PRO A 3 2.34 -18.26 -11.23
CA PRO A 3 3.44 -17.90 -12.10
C PRO A 3 3.00 -18.02 -13.57
N PRO A 4 3.51 -17.17 -14.45
CA PRO A 4 3.27 -17.33 -15.88
C PRO A 4 3.75 -18.71 -16.32
N LYS A 5 2.93 -19.43 -17.10
CA LYS A 5 3.27 -20.77 -17.60
C LYS A 5 4.52 -20.78 -18.49
N VAL A 6 4.80 -19.64 -19.12
CA VAL A 6 5.97 -19.42 -19.99
C VAL A 6 6.58 -18.08 -19.59
N ILE A 7 7.87 -18.09 -19.25
CA ILE A 7 8.61 -16.87 -18.95
C ILE A 7 9.04 -16.23 -20.28
N PRO A 8 8.66 -14.97 -20.55
CA PRO A 8 9.05 -14.30 -21.79
C PRO A 8 10.56 -14.04 -21.81
N LYS A 9 11.17 -14.03 -23.00
CA LYS A 9 12.61 -13.73 -23.16
C LYS A 9 13.02 -12.35 -22.63
N SER A 10 12.08 -11.41 -22.57
CA SER A 10 12.27 -10.07 -22.01
C SER A 10 12.20 -10.02 -20.49
N PHE A 11 11.95 -11.15 -19.82
CA PHE A 11 11.91 -11.21 -18.37
C PHE A 11 13.32 -11.06 -17.81
N ASP A 12 13.45 -10.13 -16.86
CA ASP A 12 14.71 -9.87 -16.17
C ASP A 12 14.89 -10.87 -15.01
N GLY A 13 15.51 -12.00 -15.32
CA GLY A 13 15.81 -13.05 -14.35
C GLY A 13 16.83 -12.62 -13.30
N GLU A 14 17.82 -11.83 -13.70
CA GLU A 14 18.88 -11.35 -12.80
C GLU A 14 18.31 -10.40 -11.73
N ALA A 15 17.46 -9.45 -12.12
CA ALA A 15 16.80 -8.57 -11.17
C ALA A 15 15.86 -9.34 -10.22
N HIS A 16 15.22 -10.40 -10.72
CA HIS A 16 14.36 -11.27 -9.91
C HIS A 16 15.17 -12.02 -8.84
N GLU A 17 16.28 -12.64 -9.22
CA GLU A 17 17.20 -13.34 -8.30
C GLU A 17 17.88 -12.39 -7.32
N CYS A 18 18.26 -11.19 -7.78
CA CYS A 18 18.80 -10.15 -6.91
C CYS A 18 17.80 -9.73 -5.83
N ALA A 19 16.52 -9.55 -6.20
CA ALA A 19 15.46 -9.24 -5.24
C ALA A 19 15.23 -10.36 -4.21
N GLU A 20 15.31 -11.62 -4.64
CA GLU A 20 15.30 -12.78 -3.74
C GLU A 20 16.46 -12.74 -2.74
N HIS A 21 17.67 -12.45 -3.23
CA HIS A 21 18.85 -12.36 -2.37
C HIS A 21 18.73 -11.21 -1.37
N ILE A 22 18.37 -10.00 -1.83
CA ILE A 22 18.18 -8.81 -0.99
C ILE A 22 17.16 -9.11 0.10
N ALA A 23 15.99 -9.64 -0.25
CA ALA A 23 14.95 -9.94 0.73
C ALA A 23 15.39 -10.94 1.81
N ARG A 24 16.28 -11.89 1.48
CA ARG A 24 16.81 -12.86 2.45
C ARG A 24 17.85 -12.29 3.41
N ILE A 25 18.55 -11.23 3.01
CA ILE A 25 19.59 -10.58 3.83
C ILE A 25 19.07 -9.38 4.62
N ILE A 26 17.80 -9.00 4.45
CA ILE A 26 17.13 -8.04 5.34
C ILE A 26 17.19 -8.62 6.76
N PRO A 27 17.73 -7.89 7.75
CA PRO A 27 17.83 -8.38 9.12
C PRO A 27 16.45 -8.54 9.76
N ALA A 28 16.32 -9.44 10.73
CA ALA A 28 15.05 -9.66 11.45
C ALA A 28 14.60 -8.46 12.30
N THR A 29 15.49 -7.53 12.58
CA THR A 29 15.17 -6.24 13.18
C THR A 29 15.80 -5.17 12.32
N THR A 30 14.96 -4.34 11.72
CA THR A 30 15.37 -3.30 10.80
C THR A 30 15.34 -1.94 11.47
N MET A 31 16.13 -1.01 10.94
CA MET A 31 16.06 0.39 11.35
C MET A 31 15.19 1.15 10.35
N ASP A 32 14.29 1.98 10.87
CA ASP A 32 13.54 2.93 10.08
C ASP A 32 14.44 4.08 9.64
N TRP A 33 14.51 4.31 8.33
CA TRP A 33 15.26 5.41 7.74
C TRP A 33 14.35 6.48 7.12
N SER A 34 13.05 6.38 7.34
CA SER A 34 12.12 7.44 6.97
C SER A 34 12.35 8.70 7.80
N SER A 35 12.09 9.85 7.19
CA SER A 35 12.40 11.18 7.72
C SER A 35 11.82 11.47 9.10
N ASP A 36 10.62 10.97 9.39
CA ASP A 36 9.91 11.18 10.67
C ASP A 36 9.74 9.88 11.49
N GLY A 37 10.41 8.79 11.11
CA GLY A 37 10.31 7.51 11.83
C GLY A 37 8.92 6.86 11.73
N TYR A 38 8.24 7.01 10.58
CA TYR A 38 6.85 6.59 10.32
C TYR A 38 6.58 5.13 10.72
N PHE A 39 7.58 4.26 10.62
CA PHE A 39 7.47 2.81 10.82
C PHE A 39 8.03 2.35 12.18
N SER A 40 8.66 3.26 12.93
CA SER A 40 9.22 2.99 14.27
C SER A 40 8.36 3.48 15.43
N HIS A 41 7.59 4.56 15.27
CA HIS A 41 6.81 5.09 16.38
C HIS A 41 5.46 4.36 16.55
N PRO A 42 4.94 4.24 17.78
CA PRO A 42 3.61 3.69 18.03
C PRO A 42 2.50 4.43 17.27
N PHE A 43 1.36 3.77 17.07
CA PHE A 43 0.15 4.45 16.62
C PHE A 43 -0.37 5.42 17.69
N SER A 44 -0.88 6.56 17.24
CA SER A 44 -1.50 7.57 18.11
C SER A 44 -3.02 7.40 18.16
N LEU A 45 -3.63 7.93 19.22
CA LEU A 45 -5.10 8.02 19.31
C LEU A 45 -5.70 8.83 18.16
N ALA A 46 -5.00 9.89 17.72
CA ALA A 46 -5.45 10.74 16.62
C ALA A 46 -5.52 9.97 15.30
N GLU A 47 -4.49 9.16 14.98
CA GLU A 47 -4.52 8.29 13.79
C GLU A 47 -5.69 7.29 13.86
N LEU A 48 -5.94 6.70 15.03
CA LEU A 48 -7.05 5.77 15.21
C LEU A 48 -8.42 6.45 15.09
N GLU A 49 -8.57 7.67 15.61
CA GLU A 49 -9.78 8.47 15.45
C GLU A 49 -10.04 8.82 13.97
N GLU A 50 -9.00 9.12 13.19
CA GLU A 50 -9.15 9.33 11.75
C GLU A 50 -9.67 8.07 11.05
N VAL A 51 -9.11 6.90 11.40
CA VAL A 51 -9.58 5.61 10.86
C VAL A 51 -11.05 5.39 11.16
N GLN A 52 -11.47 5.59 12.41
CA GLN A 52 -12.87 5.45 12.84
C GLN A 52 -13.79 6.42 12.09
N GLN A 53 -13.38 7.68 11.92
CA GLN A 53 -14.15 8.66 11.15
C GLN A 53 -14.29 8.27 9.67
N ARG A 54 -13.23 7.71 9.06
CA ARG A 54 -13.29 7.22 7.67
C ARG A 54 -14.24 6.03 7.53
N ILE A 55 -14.22 5.11 8.48
CA ILE A 55 -15.14 3.97 8.54
C ILE A 55 -16.59 4.47 8.68
N ALA A 56 -16.84 5.42 9.58
CA ALA A 56 -18.16 5.99 9.84
C ALA A 56 -18.77 6.72 8.64
N LYS A 57 -17.96 7.19 7.67
CA LYS A 57 -18.46 7.78 6.40
C LYS A 57 -19.10 6.76 5.46
N HIS A 58 -18.88 5.46 5.69
CA HIS A 58 -19.42 4.38 4.87
C HIS A 58 -20.09 3.28 5.72
N PRO A 59 -21.13 3.64 6.52
CA PRO A 59 -21.75 2.71 7.45
C PRO A 59 -22.48 1.59 6.69
N GLY A 60 -22.42 0.36 7.21
CA GLY A 60 -23.18 -0.80 6.70
C GLY A 60 -22.80 -1.32 5.30
N LYS A 61 -21.72 -0.84 4.68
CA LYS A 61 -21.28 -1.28 3.34
C LYS A 61 -20.12 -2.28 3.33
N SER A 62 -19.54 -2.58 4.49
CA SER A 62 -18.42 -3.51 4.58
C SER A 62 -18.92 -4.91 4.92
N ALA A 63 -18.62 -5.88 4.05
CA ALA A 63 -18.82 -7.30 4.38
C ALA A 63 -17.96 -7.65 5.60
N THR A 64 -18.42 -8.55 6.46
CA THR A 64 -17.64 -9.07 7.59
C THR A 64 -16.55 -10.04 7.11
N GLY A 65 -15.51 -10.25 7.92
CA GLY A 65 -14.49 -11.26 7.62
C GLY A 65 -14.99 -12.67 7.98
N PRO A 66 -14.15 -13.70 7.87
CA PRO A 66 -14.46 -15.04 8.38
C PRO A 66 -14.78 -15.07 9.89
N ASP A 67 -14.28 -14.07 10.63
CA ASP A 67 -14.53 -13.79 12.04
C ASP A 67 -15.94 -13.22 12.33
N SER A 68 -16.69 -12.85 11.30
CA SER A 68 -17.98 -12.17 11.38
C SER A 68 -17.96 -10.82 12.12
N VAL A 69 -16.79 -10.22 12.35
CA VAL A 69 -16.65 -8.91 13.02
C VAL A 69 -16.95 -7.79 12.02
N SER A 70 -17.87 -6.91 12.38
CA SER A 70 -18.25 -5.72 11.61
C SER A 70 -17.55 -4.46 12.15
N TYR A 71 -17.60 -3.38 11.39
CA TYR A 71 -17.13 -2.09 11.89
C TYR A 71 -17.99 -1.55 13.05
N ASP A 72 -19.26 -1.92 13.10
CA ASP A 72 -20.15 -1.53 14.19
C ASP A 72 -19.69 -2.18 15.49
N ASP A 73 -19.27 -3.45 15.46
CA ASP A 73 -18.70 -4.15 16.61
C ASP A 73 -17.41 -3.47 17.11
N ILE A 74 -16.53 -3.06 16.18
CA ILE A 74 -15.28 -2.37 16.51
C ILE A 74 -15.55 -0.99 17.12
N SER A 75 -16.57 -0.28 16.64
CA SER A 75 -16.94 1.05 17.15
C SER A 75 -17.39 1.03 18.63
N THR A 76 -17.76 -0.14 19.16
CA THR A 76 -18.13 -0.29 20.58
C THR A 76 -16.91 -0.35 21.51
N ILE A 77 -15.73 -0.65 20.98
CA ILE A 77 -14.49 -0.78 21.74
C ILE A 77 -13.87 0.61 21.90
N LYS A 78 -13.42 0.95 23.11
CA LYS A 78 -12.75 2.23 23.35
C LYS A 78 -11.47 2.32 22.52
N ASN A 79 -11.22 3.48 21.92
CA ASN A 79 -10.01 3.71 21.11
C ASN A 79 -8.71 3.42 21.87
N ALA A 80 -8.64 3.72 23.17
CA ALA A 80 -7.45 3.40 23.98
C ALA A 80 -7.18 1.89 24.05
N ASP A 81 -8.23 1.09 24.22
CA ASP A 81 -8.12 -0.37 24.33
C ASP A 81 -7.78 -0.99 22.95
N LEU A 82 -8.40 -0.48 21.88
CA LEU A 82 -8.06 -0.86 20.50
C LEU A 82 -6.61 -0.53 20.15
N LEU A 83 -6.14 0.65 20.55
CA LEU A 83 -4.78 1.09 20.28
C LEU A 83 -3.77 0.21 21.02
N ALA A 84 -4.02 -0.08 22.30
CA ALA A 84 -3.16 -0.97 23.09
C ALA A 84 -3.11 -2.38 22.47
N LEU A 85 -4.24 -2.88 21.99
CA LEU A 85 -4.31 -4.18 21.31
C LEU A 85 -3.52 -4.18 19.99
N PHE A 86 -3.67 -3.14 19.17
CA PHE A 86 -2.92 -3.02 17.90
C PHE A 86 -1.42 -2.89 18.13
N GLN A 87 -1.01 -2.08 19.11
CA GLN A 87 0.41 -1.92 19.43
C GLN A 87 1.00 -3.24 19.95
N GLY A 88 0.30 -3.93 20.86
CA GLY A 88 0.73 -5.24 21.35
C GLY A 88 0.87 -6.28 20.25
N CYS A 89 0.02 -6.24 19.22
CA CYS A 89 0.15 -7.10 18.04
C CYS A 89 1.42 -6.82 17.23
N ILE A 90 1.73 -5.55 16.99
CA ILE A 90 2.94 -5.12 16.27
C ILE A 90 4.19 -5.53 17.05
N ASP A 91 4.22 -5.22 18.35
CA ASP A 91 5.36 -5.50 19.22
C ASP A 91 5.63 -7.01 19.37
N SER A 92 4.60 -7.85 19.24
CA SER A 92 4.71 -9.32 19.34
C SER A 92 4.79 -10.03 17.99
N ALA A 93 4.84 -9.30 16.88
CA ALA A 93 4.72 -9.84 15.51
C ALA A 93 3.49 -10.76 15.32
N GLY A 94 2.42 -10.52 16.10
CA GLY A 94 1.20 -11.32 16.12
C GLY A 94 0.10 -10.70 15.26
N VAL A 95 -0.61 -11.52 14.47
CA VAL A 95 -1.74 -11.04 13.65
C VAL A 95 -3.04 -11.15 14.45
N PRO A 96 -3.80 -10.06 14.68
CA PRO A 96 -5.15 -10.18 15.21
C PRO A 96 -6.08 -10.64 14.07
N SER A 97 -6.52 -11.89 14.11
CA SER A 97 -7.44 -12.43 13.11
C SER A 97 -8.80 -11.72 13.07
N CYS A 98 -9.13 -10.93 14.10
CA CYS A 98 -10.48 -10.36 14.30
C CYS A 98 -10.61 -8.85 14.02
N LEU A 99 -9.51 -8.11 13.93
CA LEU A 99 -9.51 -6.64 13.77
C LEU A 99 -8.71 -6.18 12.55
N LEU A 100 -8.37 -7.13 11.68
CA LEU A 100 -7.42 -6.97 10.59
C LEU A 100 -7.78 -5.81 9.66
N LYS A 101 -9.07 -5.54 9.42
CA LYS A 101 -9.50 -4.46 8.53
C LYS A 101 -9.13 -3.08 9.07
N THR A 102 -9.41 -2.83 10.35
CA THR A 102 -9.09 -1.55 11.00
C THR A 102 -7.58 -1.36 11.11
N LEU A 103 -6.86 -2.41 11.52
CA LEU A 103 -5.39 -2.36 11.58
C LEU A 103 -4.78 -2.16 10.18
N THR A 104 -5.24 -2.89 9.17
CA THR A 104 -4.76 -2.73 7.78
C THR A 104 -5.05 -1.33 7.25
N LEU A 105 -6.22 -0.76 7.57
CA LEU A 105 -6.54 0.62 7.20
C LEU A 105 -5.64 1.63 7.91
N LEU A 106 -5.38 1.44 9.20
CA LEU A 106 -4.47 2.27 10.00
C LEU A 106 -3.05 2.26 9.41
N ILE A 107 -2.51 1.07 9.12
CA ILE A 107 -1.23 0.89 8.43
C ILE A 107 -1.25 1.58 7.06
N ALA A 108 -2.32 1.38 6.29
CA ALA A 108 -2.43 1.97 4.95
C ALA A 108 -2.47 3.50 4.97
N LEU A 109 -3.08 4.14 5.98
CA LEU A 109 -3.08 5.59 6.12
C LEU A 109 -1.67 6.12 6.44
N ARG A 110 -0.97 5.47 7.37
CA ARG A 110 0.42 5.81 7.69
C ARG A 110 1.36 5.67 6.49
N PHE A 111 1.23 4.59 5.71
CA PHE A 111 1.96 4.44 4.44
C PHE A 111 1.63 5.55 3.45
N ARG A 112 0.36 6.00 3.36
CA ARG A 112 -0.01 7.12 2.47
C ARG A 112 0.60 8.43 2.91
N GLU A 113 0.63 8.70 4.21
CA GLU A 113 1.26 9.89 4.76
C GLU A 113 2.75 9.90 4.42
N TRP A 114 3.47 8.82 4.74
CA TRP A 114 4.87 8.63 4.38
C TRP A 114 5.11 8.84 2.88
N MET A 115 4.37 8.12 2.03
CA MET A 115 4.51 8.22 0.57
C MET A 115 4.23 9.63 0.04
N SER A 116 3.34 10.39 0.69
CA SER A 116 3.03 11.76 0.31
C SER A 116 4.08 12.75 0.79
N LYS A 117 4.66 12.54 1.98
CA LYS A 117 5.63 13.46 2.59
C LYS A 117 7.00 13.33 1.97
N GLU A 118 7.38 12.12 1.57
CA GLU A 118 8.65 11.82 0.92
C GLU A 118 8.57 11.79 -0.62
N ASP A 119 7.46 12.25 -1.21
CA ASP A 119 7.22 12.31 -2.66
C ASP A 119 7.54 10.98 -3.39
N ILE A 120 7.16 9.86 -2.76
CA ILE A 120 7.46 8.51 -3.25
C ILE A 120 6.65 8.18 -4.51
N ILE A 121 5.40 8.66 -4.58
CA ILE A 121 4.46 8.36 -5.66
C ILE A 121 4.53 9.45 -6.72
N PRO A 122 4.87 9.12 -7.99
CA PRO A 122 4.94 10.12 -9.05
C PRO A 122 3.56 10.75 -9.34
N ASN A 123 3.57 12.00 -9.80
CA ASN A 123 2.35 12.75 -10.15
C ASN A 123 1.51 12.11 -11.28
N THR A 124 2.08 11.17 -12.02
CA THR A 124 1.39 10.40 -13.06
C THR A 124 0.55 9.25 -12.50
N GLN A 125 0.77 8.84 -11.24
CA GLN A 125 0.02 7.78 -10.59
C GLN A 125 -1.27 8.32 -9.98
N ASN A 126 -2.41 7.95 -10.58
CA ASN A 126 -3.74 8.39 -10.14
C ASN A 126 -4.50 7.32 -9.36
N GLY A 127 -4.26 6.04 -9.66
CA GLY A 127 -4.99 4.93 -9.05
C GLY A 127 -4.74 4.87 -7.54
N PHE A 128 -5.80 4.63 -6.77
CA PHE A 128 -5.75 4.49 -5.29
C PHE A 128 -5.13 5.68 -4.54
N ARG A 129 -5.10 6.87 -5.15
CA ARG A 129 -4.56 8.10 -4.56
C ARG A 129 -5.68 9.06 -4.18
N GLU A 130 -5.68 9.53 -2.94
CA GLU A 130 -6.67 10.49 -2.44
C GLU A 130 -6.60 11.80 -3.25
N GLY A 131 -7.76 12.35 -3.59
CA GLY A 131 -7.87 13.54 -4.45
C GLY A 131 -7.75 13.28 -5.97
N TYR A 132 -7.35 12.07 -6.39
CA TYR A 132 -7.26 11.70 -7.81
C TYR A 132 -8.46 10.88 -8.25
N ARG A 133 -8.90 11.11 -9.50
CA ARG A 133 -10.06 10.46 -10.09
C ARG A 133 -9.73 9.95 -11.49
N THR A 134 -10.56 9.03 -11.99
CA THR A 134 -10.38 8.38 -13.31
C THR A 134 -10.40 9.37 -14.48
N ASN A 135 -11.14 10.47 -14.34
CA ASN A 135 -11.22 11.55 -15.34
C ASN A 135 -9.89 12.29 -15.54
N ASN A 136 -8.98 12.30 -14.56
CA ASN A 136 -7.68 12.95 -14.70
C ASN A 136 -6.86 12.31 -15.84
N ASN A 137 -6.83 10.98 -15.90
CA ASN A 137 -6.08 10.27 -16.94
C ASN A 137 -6.71 10.39 -18.33
N SER A 138 -8.04 10.35 -18.41
CA SER A 138 -8.73 10.54 -19.70
C SER A 138 -8.53 11.97 -20.24
N PHE A 139 -8.51 12.97 -19.36
CA PHE A 139 -8.19 14.34 -19.73
C PHE A 139 -6.75 14.48 -20.23
N ILE A 140 -5.76 13.94 -19.51
CA ILE A 140 -4.35 13.96 -19.93
C ILE A 140 -4.18 13.33 -21.32
N LEU A 141 -4.81 12.17 -21.55
CA LEU A 141 -4.79 11.50 -22.84
C LEU A 141 -5.42 12.36 -23.94
N ARG A 142 -6.55 13.02 -23.64
CA ARG A 142 -7.22 13.92 -24.58
C ARG A 142 -6.33 15.10 -24.96
N CYS A 143 -5.68 15.73 -23.98
CA CYS A 143 -4.74 16.82 -24.22
C CYS A 143 -3.54 16.36 -25.08
N ALA A 144 -3.02 15.15 -24.85
CA ALA A 144 -1.95 14.59 -25.66
C ALA A 144 -2.39 14.39 -27.12
N ILE A 145 -3.60 13.88 -27.35
CA ILE A 145 -4.19 13.72 -28.70
C ILE A 145 -4.34 15.06 -29.39
N ASP A 146 -4.92 16.06 -28.71
CA ASP A 146 -5.17 17.38 -29.31
C ASP A 146 -3.85 18.12 -29.62
N LYS A 147 -2.83 17.97 -28.77
CA LYS A 147 -1.47 18.50 -29.02
C LYS A 147 -0.79 17.82 -30.21
N ALA A 148 -0.88 16.49 -30.33
CA ALA A 148 -0.28 15.79 -31.45
C ALA A 148 -0.92 16.20 -32.78
N ARG A 149 -2.26 16.35 -32.78
CA ARG A 149 -3.02 16.85 -33.93
C ARG A 149 -2.62 18.26 -34.34
N SER A 150 -2.50 19.19 -33.39
CA SER A 150 -2.11 20.57 -33.70
C SER A 150 -0.70 20.69 -34.26
N MET A 151 0.20 19.78 -33.86
CA MET A 151 1.56 19.70 -34.38
C MET A 151 1.69 18.91 -35.69
N GLY A 152 0.60 18.30 -36.20
CA GLY A 152 0.63 17.44 -37.38
C GLY A 152 1.49 16.19 -37.20
N ARG A 153 1.64 15.70 -35.97
CA ARG A 153 2.48 14.53 -35.64
C ARG A 153 1.64 13.34 -35.17
N PRO A 154 2.04 12.09 -35.47
CA PRO A 154 1.37 10.92 -34.93
C PRO A 154 1.60 10.82 -33.41
N LEU A 155 0.57 10.35 -32.69
CA LEU A 155 0.66 9.94 -31.30
C LEU A 155 0.49 8.43 -31.22
N TYR A 156 1.48 7.73 -30.67
CA TYR A 156 1.42 6.30 -30.41
C TYR A 156 1.03 6.06 -28.96
N ILE A 157 0.08 5.15 -28.73
CA ILE A 157 -0.46 4.84 -27.41
C ILE A 157 -0.38 3.32 -27.20
N CYS A 158 0.06 2.90 -26.02
CA CYS A 158 0.04 1.51 -25.59
C CYS A 158 -0.87 1.37 -24.35
N PHE A 159 -1.80 0.42 -24.40
CA PHE A 159 -2.60 0.03 -23.25
C PHE A 159 -1.98 -1.21 -22.63
N VAL A 160 -1.38 -1.06 -21.46
CA VAL A 160 -0.74 -2.14 -20.71
C VAL A 160 -1.61 -2.46 -19.50
N ASP A 161 -1.97 -3.74 -19.36
CA ASP A 161 -2.71 -4.24 -18.21
C ASP A 161 -1.97 -5.43 -17.58
N CYS A 162 -1.96 -5.48 -16.25
CA CYS A 162 -1.29 -6.54 -15.49
C CYS A 162 -2.29 -7.64 -15.14
N THR A 163 -2.13 -8.82 -15.72
CA THR A 163 -2.97 -9.98 -15.36
C THR A 163 -2.75 -10.36 -13.90
N ASN A 164 -3.83 -10.37 -13.11
CA ASN A 164 -3.84 -10.84 -11.73
C ASN A 164 -2.80 -10.15 -10.82
N ALA A 165 -2.72 -8.81 -10.89
CA ALA A 165 -1.66 -8.02 -10.27
C ALA A 165 -1.42 -8.32 -8.78
N PHE A 166 -2.46 -8.41 -7.94
CA PHE A 166 -2.26 -8.67 -6.51
C PHE A 166 -1.74 -10.09 -6.25
N PRO A 167 -2.37 -11.17 -6.74
CA PRO A 167 -1.87 -12.52 -6.48
C PRO A 167 -0.60 -12.90 -7.25
N ALA A 168 -0.19 -12.11 -8.25
CA ALA A 168 1.05 -12.28 -9.01
C ALA A 168 2.21 -11.39 -8.50
N THR A 169 1.99 -10.56 -7.48
CA THR A 169 3.04 -9.70 -6.93
C THR A 169 4.17 -10.53 -6.32
N HIS A 170 5.40 -10.34 -6.80
CA HIS A 170 6.59 -10.98 -6.26
C HIS A 170 7.00 -10.33 -4.93
N ARG A 171 6.71 -11.01 -3.81
CA ARG A 171 6.91 -10.47 -2.46
C ARG A 171 8.36 -10.07 -2.17
N PRO A 172 9.40 -10.84 -2.51
CA PRO A 172 10.79 -10.43 -2.31
C PRO A 172 11.12 -9.09 -2.97
N THR A 173 10.66 -8.86 -4.21
CA THR A 173 10.84 -7.56 -4.88
C THR A 173 10.10 -6.44 -4.17
N LEU A 174 8.91 -6.69 -3.61
CA LEU A 174 8.20 -5.69 -2.83
C LEU A 174 8.98 -5.32 -1.56
N TRP A 175 9.37 -6.31 -0.76
CA TRP A 175 10.13 -6.12 0.48
C TRP A 175 11.48 -5.43 0.24
N ALA A 176 12.24 -5.89 -0.76
CA ALA A 176 13.50 -5.26 -1.15
C ALA A 176 13.32 -3.80 -1.57
N LYS A 177 12.25 -3.47 -2.31
CA LYS A 177 11.95 -2.08 -2.71
C LYS A 177 11.56 -1.21 -1.53
N LEU A 178 10.75 -1.71 -0.60
CA LEU A 178 10.36 -0.97 0.60
C LEU A 178 11.58 -0.70 1.48
N TYR A 179 12.38 -1.72 1.75
CA TYR A 179 13.61 -1.59 2.53
C TYR A 179 14.60 -0.61 1.91
N ALA A 180 14.82 -0.69 0.59
CA ALA A 180 15.68 0.25 -0.13
C ALA A 180 15.16 1.71 -0.13
N ARG A 181 13.88 1.93 0.19
CA ARG A 181 13.28 3.26 0.38
C ARG A 181 13.27 3.72 1.83
N GLY A 182 13.92 2.98 2.73
CA GLY A 182 14.06 3.34 4.13
C GLY A 182 12.93 2.86 5.03
N VAL A 183 12.01 2.03 4.51
CA VAL A 183 11.00 1.38 5.34
C VAL A 183 11.68 0.31 6.20
N GLY A 184 11.60 0.46 7.51
CA GLY A 184 12.14 -0.47 8.50
C GLY A 184 11.57 -0.16 9.90
N GLY A 185 11.87 -0.97 10.91
CA GLY A 185 11.30 -0.86 12.26
C GLY A 185 10.14 -1.84 12.50
N PRO A 186 9.50 -1.80 13.69
CA PRO A 186 8.56 -2.83 14.14
C PRO A 186 7.34 -3.03 13.23
N LEU A 187 6.94 -2.02 12.45
CA LEU A 187 5.84 -2.18 11.49
C LEU A 187 6.24 -2.95 10.22
N PHE A 188 7.55 -3.05 9.94
CA PHE A 188 8.13 -3.72 8.79
C PHE A 188 8.69 -5.11 9.12
N ASP A 189 9.22 -5.28 10.34
CA ASP A 189 9.80 -6.53 10.86
C ASP A 189 8.74 -7.65 10.98
#